data_AF-A0A0M4Q6F7-F1
#
_entry.id   AF-A0A0M4Q6F7-F1
#
_cell.length_a   1.000
_cell.length_b   1.000
_cell.length_c   1.000
_cell.angle_alpha   90.00
_cell.angle_beta   90.00
_cell.angle_gamma   90.00
#
_symmetry.space_group_name_H-M   'P 1'
#
loop_
_entity.id
_entity.type
_entity.pdbx_description
1 polymer ?
#
loop_
_entity_poly.entity_id
_entity_poly.type
_entity_poly.pdbx_seq_one_letter_code
_entity_poly.pdbx_strand_id
1 'polypeptide(L)'
;MRTLLGLHDLAGGVVVCPAAPGSPWPVLARDLLLALGKTREALDDAGPRSRLPVLLALWLRAEQIRHLVVLRAHRLPVATRAALAHLTAGAGVALWAVDHTSTPTPHAMHWTAAAALLGVARDTARRPRPADSQLYATVRDRARRAGCSWRLYTERTLRRPRDVRPDCTLGTLLQNLTIDARDRHELLLRLHAAQTGLRDEGLDLTLPALEHDTRLLDRLGPRFTTDTVARLRRLACPLAAGALTLAVATDNNAPWLAWLTHNWTDPHGRHVRAYTGTLRVPPQARPMQRALLLDHASRRDPPPNLFVGRDNAAMTGRRLAHRIGTAADLAGLPRSEAAHPTSLCYTAETFATTFTGAIRLRPIT
;
A
#
# COMPACT_ATOMS: atom_id res chain seq x y z
N MET A 1 -30.22 -10.80 6.10
CA MET A 1 -28.92 -10.31 6.63
C MET A 1 -27.72 -10.75 5.77
N ARG A 2 -27.65 -12.02 5.31
CA ARG A 2 -26.58 -12.50 4.39
C ARG A 2 -26.42 -11.68 3.11
N THR A 3 -27.52 -11.21 2.51
CA THR A 3 -27.51 -10.41 1.28
C THR A 3 -26.84 -9.03 1.43
N LEU A 4 -27.00 -8.36 2.58
CA LEU A 4 -26.41 -7.04 2.84
C LEU A 4 -24.93 -7.11 3.25
N LEU A 5 -24.51 -8.16 3.95
CA LEU A 5 -23.08 -8.39 4.19
C LEU A 5 -22.35 -8.65 2.86
N GLY A 6 -23.03 -9.25 1.88
CA GLY A 6 -22.56 -9.35 0.49
C GLY A 6 -22.40 -8.00 -0.22
N LEU A 7 -22.91 -6.89 0.34
CA LEU A 7 -22.69 -5.51 -0.16
C LEU A 7 -21.37 -4.88 0.32
N HIS A 8 -20.63 -5.54 1.20
CA HIS A 8 -19.30 -5.12 1.58
C HIS A 8 -18.32 -5.23 0.39
N ASP A 9 -17.74 -4.12 -0.07
CA ASP A 9 -16.73 -4.10 -1.13
C ASP A 9 -15.77 -2.92 -0.95
N LEU A 10 -14.60 -3.21 -0.40
CA LEU A 10 -13.55 -2.22 -0.19
C LEU A 10 -13.00 -1.66 -1.52
N ALA A 11 -13.00 -2.44 -2.60
CA ALA A 11 -12.49 -1.97 -3.90
C ALA A 11 -13.44 -0.93 -4.52
N GLY A 12 -14.75 -1.09 -4.32
CA GLY A 12 -15.79 -0.13 -4.68
C GLY A 12 -15.98 1.00 -3.64
N GLY A 13 -15.24 1.01 -2.53
CA GLY A 13 -15.35 2.02 -1.48
C GLY A 13 -16.61 1.89 -0.62
N VAL A 14 -17.11 0.66 -0.42
CA VAL A 14 -18.32 0.35 0.34
C VAL A 14 -17.99 -0.50 1.56
N VAL A 15 -18.32 0.01 2.75
CA VAL A 15 -18.19 -0.73 4.00
C VAL A 15 -19.58 -0.98 4.56
N VAL A 16 -19.87 -2.23 4.89
CA VAL A 16 -21.10 -2.62 5.59
C VAL A 16 -20.74 -3.14 6.97
N CYS A 17 -21.40 -2.63 8.01
CA CYS A 17 -21.19 -3.05 9.39
C CYS A 17 -22.53 -3.23 10.11
N PRO A 18 -22.79 -4.41 10.72
CA PRO A 18 -23.95 -4.59 11.57
C PRO A 18 -23.73 -3.94 12.94
N ALA A 19 -24.50 -2.90 13.27
CA ALA A 19 -24.44 -2.30 14.60
C ALA A 19 -24.88 -3.30 15.67
N ALA A 20 -24.08 -3.45 16.73
CA ALA A 20 -24.50 -4.13 17.93
C ALA A 20 -25.41 -3.20 18.77
N PRO A 21 -26.47 -3.72 19.39
CA PRO A 21 -27.46 -2.90 20.11
C PRO A 21 -26.83 -2.20 21.32
N GLY A 22 -27.12 -0.92 21.52
CA GLY A 22 -26.63 -0.15 22.66
C GLY A 22 -25.11 0.12 22.64
N SER A 23 -24.39 -0.28 21.57
CA SER A 23 -22.94 -0.12 21.52
C SER A 23 -22.52 1.35 21.63
N PRO A 24 -21.64 1.70 22.58
CA PRO A 24 -21.07 3.03 22.65
C PRO A 24 -20.09 3.29 21.51
N TRP A 25 -19.80 4.56 21.26
CA TRP A 25 -19.00 4.98 20.12
C TRP A 25 -17.64 4.26 19.93
N PRO A 26 -16.80 4.05 20.96
CA PRO A 26 -15.53 3.33 20.79
C PRO A 26 -15.71 1.87 20.36
N VAL A 27 -16.81 1.22 20.78
CA VAL A 27 -17.14 -0.15 20.39
C VAL A 27 -17.57 -0.19 18.93
N LEU A 28 -18.45 0.72 18.50
CA LEU A 28 -18.83 0.82 17.10
C LEU A 28 -17.63 1.15 16.20
N ALA A 29 -16.75 2.06 16.63
CA ALA A 29 -15.53 2.39 15.89
C ALA A 29 -14.60 1.18 15.71
N ARG A 30 -14.47 0.35 16.75
CA ARG A 30 -13.76 -0.93 16.66
C ARG A 30 -14.42 -1.87 15.65
N ASP A 31 -15.73 -2.06 15.72
CA ASP A 31 -16.46 -2.98 14.84
C ASP A 31 -16.39 -2.54 13.38
N LEU A 32 -16.35 -1.23 13.12
CA LEU A 32 -16.11 -0.65 11.80
C LEU A 32 -14.68 -0.87 11.31
N LEU A 33 -13.67 -0.75 12.18
CA LEU A 33 -12.29 -1.09 11.83
C LEU A 33 -12.14 -2.59 11.54
N LEU A 34 -12.80 -3.46 12.30
CA LEU A 34 -12.85 -4.89 11.99
C LEU A 34 -13.52 -5.15 10.63
N ALA A 35 -14.60 -4.42 10.31
CA ALA A 35 -15.23 -4.50 8.99
C ALA A 35 -14.28 -4.03 7.87
N LEU A 36 -13.43 -3.03 8.10
CA LEU A 36 -12.36 -2.63 7.18
C LEU A 36 -11.24 -3.67 7.02
N GLY A 37 -11.33 -4.81 7.72
CA GLY A 37 -10.36 -5.90 7.66
C GLY A 37 -9.25 -5.82 8.71
N LYS A 38 -9.32 -4.90 9.67
CA LYS A 38 -8.36 -4.82 10.78
C LYS A 38 -8.54 -6.02 11.71
N THR A 39 -7.46 -6.53 12.30
CA THR A 39 -7.54 -7.58 13.33
C THR A 39 -7.61 -6.99 14.73
N ARG A 40 -8.15 -7.75 15.69
CA ARG A 40 -8.20 -7.31 17.11
C ARG A 40 -6.81 -7.06 17.68
N GLU A 41 -5.88 -7.99 17.45
CA GLU A 41 -4.49 -7.86 17.87
C GLU A 41 -3.82 -6.59 17.32
N ALA A 42 -4.05 -6.28 16.03
CA ALA A 42 -3.52 -5.06 15.43
C ALA A 42 -4.14 -3.78 16.01
N LEU A 43 -5.41 -3.82 16.42
CA LEU A 43 -6.08 -2.70 17.08
C LEU A 43 -5.55 -2.49 18.50
N ASP A 44 -5.28 -3.56 19.22
CA ASP A 44 -4.67 -3.51 20.56
C ASP A 44 -3.22 -2.98 20.49
N ASP A 45 -2.43 -3.36 19.47
CA ASP A 45 -1.09 -2.81 19.21
C ASP A 45 -1.11 -1.34 18.76
N ALA A 46 -2.17 -0.89 18.08
CA ALA A 46 -2.26 0.47 17.56
C ALA A 46 -2.32 1.54 18.68
N GLY A 47 -2.72 1.17 19.89
CA GLY A 47 -2.69 2.02 21.08
C GLY A 47 -3.98 1.97 21.89
N PRO A 48 -4.21 2.97 22.77
CA PRO A 48 -5.36 2.96 23.66
C PRO A 48 -6.68 3.05 22.87
N ARG A 49 -7.74 2.44 23.43
CA ARG A 49 -9.08 2.38 22.80
C ARG A 49 -9.67 3.75 22.46
N SER A 50 -9.26 4.80 23.18
CA SER A 50 -9.65 6.18 22.89
C SER A 50 -9.20 6.68 21.51
N ARG A 51 -8.17 6.07 20.89
CA ARG A 51 -7.71 6.42 19.54
C ARG A 51 -8.50 5.75 18.42
N LEU A 52 -9.36 4.76 18.71
CA LEU A 52 -10.09 4.01 17.68
C LEU A 52 -10.94 4.90 16.76
N PRO A 53 -11.68 5.92 17.24
CA PRO A 53 -12.39 6.84 16.36
C PRO A 53 -11.47 7.61 15.41
N VAL A 54 -10.30 8.05 15.89
CA VAL A 54 -9.32 8.77 15.06
C VAL A 54 -8.76 7.83 13.99
N LEU A 55 -8.40 6.60 14.37
CA LEU A 55 -7.93 5.58 13.43
C LEU A 55 -8.99 5.24 12.38
N LEU A 56 -10.26 5.14 12.77
CA LEU A 56 -11.36 4.91 11.84
C LEU A 56 -11.46 6.04 10.80
N ALA A 57 -11.43 7.30 11.23
CA ALA A 57 -11.46 8.44 10.31
C ALA A 57 -10.29 8.41 9.31
N LEU A 58 -9.09 8.09 9.79
CA LEU A 58 -7.89 7.95 8.95
C LEU A 58 -8.07 6.84 7.91
N TRP A 59 -8.50 5.65 8.32
CA TRP A 59 -8.63 4.50 7.43
C TRP A 59 -9.77 4.64 6.42
N LEU A 60 -10.90 5.26 6.79
CA LEU A 60 -11.97 5.56 5.83
C LEU A 60 -11.46 6.46 4.69
N ARG A 61 -10.69 7.51 5.02
CA ARG A 61 -10.08 8.39 4.02
C ARG A 61 -8.99 7.69 3.21
N ALA A 62 -8.16 6.89 3.87
CA ALA A 62 -7.04 6.20 3.24
C ALA A 62 -7.48 5.14 2.21
N GLU A 63 -8.47 4.32 2.58
CA GLU A 63 -9.12 3.34 1.70
C GLU A 63 -10.11 3.99 0.72
N GLN A 64 -10.33 5.31 0.79
CA GLN A 64 -11.25 6.07 -0.06
C GLN A 64 -12.68 5.51 -0.01
N ILE A 65 -13.14 5.18 1.20
CA ILE A 65 -14.51 4.74 1.42
C ILE A 65 -15.45 5.89 1.07
N ARG A 66 -16.44 5.60 0.23
CA ARG A 66 -17.46 6.56 -0.22
C ARG A 66 -18.79 6.31 0.48
N HIS A 67 -19.07 5.06 0.80
CA HIS A 67 -20.34 4.64 1.36
C HIS A 67 -20.10 3.79 2.61
N LEU A 68 -20.60 4.28 3.74
CA LEU A 68 -20.62 3.54 4.99
C LEU A 68 -22.06 3.14 5.31
N VAL A 69 -22.34 1.84 5.29
CA VAL A 69 -23.66 1.27 5.56
C VAL A 69 -23.68 0.67 6.96
N VAL A 70 -24.45 1.28 7.86
CA VAL A 70 -24.61 0.79 9.23
C VAL A 70 -25.99 0.15 9.37
N LEU A 71 -26.00 -1.17 9.53
CA LEU A 71 -27.24 -1.93 9.68
C LEU A 71 -27.74 -1.82 11.13
N ARG A 72 -29.05 -1.73 11.30
CA ARG A 72 -29.71 -1.62 12.61
C ARG A 72 -29.32 -0.33 13.35
N ALA A 73 -29.18 0.78 12.61
CA ALA A 73 -28.70 2.04 13.14
C ALA A 73 -29.60 2.61 14.24
N HIS A 74 -30.92 2.39 14.19
CA HIS A 74 -31.88 2.72 15.25
C HIS A 74 -31.56 2.10 16.62
N ARG A 75 -30.77 1.02 16.69
CA ARG A 75 -30.37 0.38 17.96
C ARG A 75 -29.16 1.05 18.61
N LEU A 76 -28.59 2.08 17.97
CA LEU A 76 -27.45 2.82 18.51
C LEU A 76 -27.91 3.99 19.40
N PRO A 77 -27.20 4.28 20.50
CA PRO A 77 -27.44 5.47 21.30
C PRO A 77 -27.38 6.76 20.46
N VAL A 78 -28.19 7.76 20.79
CA VAL A 78 -28.21 9.07 20.08
C VAL A 78 -26.81 9.68 19.99
N ALA A 79 -26.06 9.70 21.09
CA ALA A 79 -24.69 10.21 21.11
C ALA A 79 -23.75 9.46 20.14
N THR A 80 -23.95 8.15 19.97
CA THR A 80 -23.16 7.34 19.03
C THR A 80 -23.56 7.63 17.58
N ARG A 81 -24.85 7.83 17.30
CA ARG A 81 -25.33 8.26 15.97
C ARG A 81 -24.79 9.64 15.60
N ALA A 82 -24.79 10.59 16.54
CA ALA A 82 -24.22 11.93 16.33
C ALA A 82 -22.71 11.87 16.06
N ALA A 83 -21.96 11.11 16.87
CA ALA A 83 -20.52 10.93 16.66
C ALA A 83 -20.20 10.27 15.31
N LEU A 84 -20.98 9.27 14.91
CA LEU A 84 -20.86 8.62 13.60
C LEU A 84 -21.11 9.61 12.46
N ALA A 85 -22.20 10.40 12.54
CA ALA A 85 -22.54 11.40 11.52
C ALA A 85 -21.44 12.47 11.39
N HIS A 86 -20.91 12.95 12.53
CA HIS A 86 -19.81 13.90 12.56
C HIS A 86 -18.53 13.32 11.92
N LEU A 87 -18.18 12.07 12.25
CA LEU A 87 -17.03 11.39 11.67
C LEU A 87 -17.18 11.23 10.14
N THR A 88 -18.36 10.79 9.67
CA THR A 88 -18.59 10.59 8.23
C THR A 88 -18.59 11.90 7.46
N ALA A 89 -19.13 12.98 8.04
CA ALA A 89 -19.06 14.31 7.45
C ALA A 89 -17.60 14.80 7.32
N GLY A 90 -16.81 14.70 8.40
CA GLY A 90 -15.39 15.09 8.38
C GLY A 90 -14.51 14.22 7.47
N ALA A 91 -14.89 12.96 7.24
CA ALA A 91 -14.19 12.05 6.35
C ALA A 91 -14.68 12.12 4.89
N GLY A 92 -15.77 12.85 4.59
CA GLY A 92 -16.37 12.93 3.26
C GLY A 92 -17.04 11.63 2.81
N VAL A 93 -17.62 10.86 3.74
CA VAL A 93 -18.24 9.56 3.51
C VAL A 93 -19.76 9.68 3.59
N ALA A 94 -20.49 9.13 2.63
CA ALA A 94 -21.94 9.03 2.70
C ALA A 94 -22.35 7.96 3.72
N LEU A 95 -23.08 8.38 4.77
CA LEU A 95 -23.60 7.48 5.79
C LEU A 95 -24.99 6.97 5.39
N TRP A 96 -25.14 5.66 5.31
CA TRP A 96 -26.41 4.98 5.11
C TRP A 96 -26.82 4.27 6.41
N ALA A 97 -27.68 4.92 7.19
CA ALA A 97 -28.29 4.35 8.37
C ALA A 97 -29.48 3.46 7.94
N VAL A 98 -29.30 2.14 8.02
CA VAL A 98 -30.34 1.18 7.61
C VAL A 98 -31.12 0.73 8.83
N ASP A 99 -32.41 1.04 8.82
CA ASP A 99 -33.36 0.62 9.83
C ASP A 99 -34.21 -0.55 9.35
N HIS A 100 -34.59 -1.43 10.27
CA HIS A 100 -35.48 -2.57 10.00
C HIS A 100 -36.92 -2.30 10.44
N THR A 101 -37.19 -1.11 10.99
CA THR A 101 -38.54 -0.70 11.40
C THR A 101 -39.33 -0.24 10.18
N SER A 102 -40.59 -0.65 10.11
CA SER A 102 -41.53 -0.42 9.00
C SER A 102 -41.98 1.05 8.83
N THR A 103 -41.55 1.95 9.72
CA THR A 103 -41.87 3.38 9.64
C THR A 103 -40.69 4.18 9.04
N PRO A 104 -40.85 4.78 7.84
CA PRO A 104 -39.82 5.63 7.24
C PRO A 104 -39.62 6.88 8.11
N THR A 105 -38.40 7.08 8.62
CA THR A 105 -38.01 8.38 9.17
C THR A 105 -37.38 9.23 8.05
N PRO A 106 -37.43 10.57 8.13
CA PRO A 106 -37.00 11.47 7.04
C PRO A 106 -35.53 11.34 6.62
N HIS A 107 -34.72 10.61 7.38
CA HIS A 107 -33.28 10.40 7.15
C HIS A 107 -32.90 8.93 6.97
N ALA A 108 -33.89 8.02 6.89
CA ALA A 108 -33.66 6.59 6.67
C ALA A 108 -33.92 6.23 5.19
N MET A 109 -32.89 5.73 4.50
CA MET A 109 -33.09 5.16 3.17
C MET A 109 -33.63 3.73 3.28
N HIS A 110 -34.69 3.43 2.53
CA HIS A 110 -35.22 2.08 2.41
C HIS A 110 -34.23 1.12 1.74
N TRP A 111 -34.25 -0.13 2.18
CA TRP A 111 -33.29 -1.19 1.84
C TRP A 111 -33.10 -1.42 0.32
N THR A 112 -34.16 -1.27 -0.48
CA THR A 112 -34.15 -1.49 -1.94
C THR A 112 -33.32 -0.44 -2.67
N ALA A 113 -33.48 0.84 -2.29
CA ALA A 113 -32.80 1.95 -2.93
C ALA A 113 -31.28 1.91 -2.65
N ALA A 114 -30.89 1.59 -1.41
CA ALA A 114 -29.48 1.44 -1.04
C ALA A 114 -28.83 0.26 -1.77
N ALA A 115 -29.51 -0.88 -1.88
CA ALA A 115 -28.98 -2.05 -2.58
C ALA A 115 -28.81 -1.81 -4.10
N ALA A 116 -29.76 -1.13 -4.74
CA ALA A 116 -29.71 -0.83 -6.17
C ALA A 116 -28.57 0.14 -6.51
N LEU A 117 -28.41 1.23 -5.74
CA LEU A 117 -27.35 2.22 -5.96
C LEU A 117 -25.95 1.63 -5.76
N LEU A 118 -25.78 0.76 -4.77
CA LEU A 118 -24.50 0.11 -4.49
C LEU A 118 -24.16 -1.00 -5.49
N GLY A 119 -25.16 -1.66 -6.09
CA GLY A 119 -24.95 -2.63 -7.17
C GLY A 119 -24.30 -1.99 -8.40
N VAL A 120 -24.83 -0.86 -8.86
CA VAL A 120 -24.31 -0.11 -10.04
C VAL A 120 -22.89 0.43 -9.81
N ALA A 121 -22.58 0.86 -8.59
CA ALA A 121 -21.25 1.36 -8.24
C ALA A 121 -20.15 0.27 -8.25
N ARG A 122 -20.52 -0.99 -8.00
CA ARG A 122 -19.58 -2.12 -7.97
C ARG A 122 -19.19 -2.61 -9.35
N ASP A 123 -20.15 -2.67 -10.27
CA ASP A 123 -19.89 -3.12 -11.64
C ASP A 123 -18.95 -2.15 -12.38
N THR A 124 -18.98 -0.86 -12.03
CA THR A 124 -18.07 0.15 -12.60
C THR A 124 -16.66 0.15 -12.00
N ALA A 125 -16.45 -0.42 -10.80
CA ALA A 125 -15.15 -0.44 -10.13
C ALA A 125 -14.24 -1.61 -10.60
N ARG A 126 -14.80 -2.68 -11.16
CA ARG A 126 -14.05 -3.83 -11.67
C ARG A 126 -13.40 -3.51 -13.02
N ARG A 127 -12.15 -3.03 -12.99
CA ARG A 127 -11.36 -2.89 -14.21
C ARG A 127 -10.92 -4.27 -14.73
N PRO A 128 -11.19 -4.60 -16.01
CA PRO A 128 -10.70 -5.84 -16.61
C PRO A 128 -9.16 -5.87 -16.65
N ARG A 129 -8.59 -7.08 -16.66
CA ARG A 129 -7.15 -7.29 -16.88
C ARG A 129 -6.82 -6.82 -18.30
N PRO A 130 -5.76 -6.03 -18.51
CA PRO A 130 -5.31 -5.72 -19.86
C PRO A 130 -4.86 -7.01 -20.56
N ALA A 131 -5.05 -7.10 -21.88
CA ALA A 131 -4.54 -8.22 -22.65
C ALA A 131 -3.00 -8.27 -22.57
N ASP A 132 -2.43 -9.47 -22.58
CA ASP A 132 -0.97 -9.68 -22.43
C ASP A 132 -0.16 -8.90 -23.49
N SER A 133 -0.65 -8.82 -24.73
CA SER A 133 -0.04 -8.03 -25.81
C SER A 133 0.03 -6.53 -25.50
N GLN A 134 -1.03 -5.96 -24.94
CA GLN A 134 -1.09 -4.56 -24.56
C GLN A 134 -0.14 -4.25 -23.39
N LEU A 135 -0.09 -5.14 -22.40
CA LEU A 135 0.82 -5.03 -21.27
C LEU A 135 2.28 -5.09 -21.74
N TYR A 136 2.62 -6.08 -22.58
CA TYR A 136 3.95 -6.25 -23.14
C TYR A 136 4.42 -4.98 -23.88
N ALA A 137 3.59 -4.46 -24.80
CA ALA A 137 3.92 -3.25 -25.56
C ALA A 137 4.15 -2.03 -24.64
N THR A 138 3.30 -1.85 -23.62
CA THR A 138 3.41 -0.74 -22.65
C THR A 138 4.72 -0.81 -21.85
N VAL A 139 5.10 -2.01 -21.41
CA VAL A 139 6.31 -2.21 -20.60
C VAL A 139 7.56 -2.05 -21.46
N ARG A 140 7.57 -2.61 -22.68
CA ARG A 140 8.66 -2.43 -23.65
C ARG A 140 8.92 -0.96 -23.93
N ASP A 141 7.88 -0.18 -24.21
CA ASP A 141 8.00 1.24 -24.53
C ASP A 141 8.49 2.07 -23.32
N ARG A 142 8.11 1.72 -22.09
CA ARG A 142 8.70 2.32 -20.87
C ARG A 142 10.17 1.99 -20.71
N ALA A 143 10.55 0.73 -20.93
CA ALA A 143 11.95 0.30 -20.84
C ALA A 143 12.82 0.97 -21.91
N ARG A 144 12.31 1.11 -23.14
CA ARG A 144 12.94 1.85 -24.23
C ARG A 144 13.20 3.31 -23.87
N ARG A 145 12.19 4.04 -23.38
CA ARG A 145 12.38 5.42 -22.91
C ARG A 145 13.46 5.55 -21.82
N ALA A 146 13.47 4.61 -20.87
CA ALA A 146 14.48 4.57 -19.82
C ALA A 146 15.88 4.31 -20.39
N GLY A 147 16.02 3.35 -21.30
CA GLY A 147 17.26 3.03 -22.02
C GLY A 147 17.81 4.22 -22.81
N CYS A 148 16.96 4.93 -23.53
CA CYS A 148 17.33 6.14 -24.26
C CYS A 148 17.87 7.23 -23.32
N SER A 149 17.16 7.49 -22.22
CA SER A 149 17.61 8.46 -21.19
C SER A 149 18.96 8.06 -20.57
N TRP A 150 19.19 6.76 -20.40
CA TRP A 150 20.45 6.23 -19.88
C TRP A 150 21.60 6.34 -20.86
N ARG A 151 21.39 6.03 -22.14
CA ARG A 151 22.42 6.19 -23.17
C ARG A 151 22.93 7.63 -23.17
N LEU A 152 22.02 8.59 -23.20
CA LEU A 152 22.33 10.03 -23.15
C LEU A 152 23.09 10.43 -21.87
N TYR A 153 22.79 9.82 -20.72
CA TYR A 153 23.51 10.09 -19.46
C TYR A 153 24.91 9.48 -19.44
N THR A 154 25.06 8.26 -19.97
CA THR A 154 26.32 7.50 -19.95
C THR A 154 27.33 8.10 -20.94
N GLU A 155 26.86 8.51 -22.13
CA GLU A 155 27.65 9.26 -23.12
C GLU A 155 28.22 10.56 -22.53
N ARG A 156 27.48 11.23 -21.64
CA ARG A 156 27.92 12.47 -20.98
C ARG A 156 28.84 12.28 -19.79
N THR A 157 28.80 11.13 -19.11
CA THR A 157 29.44 10.97 -17.78
C THR A 157 30.54 9.91 -17.73
N LEU A 158 30.75 9.11 -18.78
CA LEU A 158 31.76 8.03 -18.87
C LEU A 158 31.68 6.97 -17.75
N ARG A 159 30.67 6.99 -16.89
CA ARG A 159 30.49 6.02 -15.79
C ARG A 159 29.72 4.80 -16.29
N ARG A 160 30.41 3.65 -16.38
CA ARG A 160 29.77 2.37 -16.71
C ARG A 160 29.12 1.74 -15.48
N PRO A 161 27.92 1.17 -15.59
CA PRO A 161 27.27 0.48 -14.48
C PRO A 161 27.95 -0.88 -14.25
N ARG A 162 28.33 -1.19 -13.00
CA ARG A 162 28.90 -2.49 -12.67
C ARG A 162 27.96 -3.42 -11.92
N ASP A 163 26.95 -2.92 -11.17
CA ASP A 163 26.03 -3.79 -10.39
C ASP A 163 24.64 -3.19 -10.11
N VAL A 164 23.62 -4.06 -9.96
CA VAL A 164 22.23 -3.71 -9.58
C VAL A 164 22.06 -3.69 -8.06
N ARG A 165 21.46 -2.62 -7.53
CA ARG A 165 21.10 -2.48 -6.11
C ARG A 165 19.67 -1.89 -6.00
N PRO A 166 18.91 -2.15 -4.91
CA PRO A 166 17.56 -1.59 -4.72
C PRO A 166 17.53 -0.06 -4.86
N ASP A 167 18.57 0.59 -4.35
CA ASP A 167 18.80 2.01 -4.49
C ASP A 167 19.86 2.31 -5.57
N CYS A 168 19.80 1.68 -6.74
CA CYS A 168 20.48 2.22 -7.93
C CYS A 168 19.45 2.52 -9.02
N THR A 169 19.86 3.29 -10.03
CA THR A 169 18.97 3.65 -11.13
C THR A 169 18.36 2.42 -11.80
N LEU A 170 19.10 1.30 -11.91
CA LEU A 170 18.59 0.06 -12.49
C LEU A 170 17.56 -0.63 -11.58
N GLY A 171 17.83 -0.71 -10.28
CA GLY A 171 16.91 -1.30 -9.31
C GLY A 171 15.60 -0.52 -9.27
N THR A 172 15.67 0.80 -9.29
CA THR A 172 14.49 1.67 -9.42
C THR A 172 13.72 1.41 -10.71
N LEU A 173 14.41 1.26 -11.86
CA LEU A 173 13.76 0.94 -13.12
C LEU A 173 13.04 -0.41 -13.05
N LEU A 174 13.74 -1.46 -12.61
CA LEU A 174 13.17 -2.81 -12.51
C LEU A 174 11.97 -2.82 -11.58
N GLN A 175 12.09 -2.21 -10.38
CA GLN A 175 10.98 -2.03 -9.45
C GLN A 175 9.78 -1.36 -10.14
N ASN A 176 9.99 -0.25 -10.84
CA ASN A 176 8.91 0.48 -11.49
C ASN A 176 8.20 -0.31 -12.61
N LEU A 177 8.91 -1.24 -13.27
CA LEU A 177 8.38 -2.11 -14.32
C LEU A 177 7.68 -3.36 -13.76
N THR A 178 8.17 -3.92 -12.64
CA THR A 178 7.72 -5.20 -12.10
C THR A 178 6.77 -5.09 -10.89
N ILE A 179 6.75 -3.97 -10.15
CA ILE A 179 6.00 -3.87 -8.88
C ILE A 179 4.49 -4.09 -9.02
N ASP A 180 3.93 -3.85 -10.21
CA ASP A 180 2.52 -4.05 -10.52
C ASP A 180 2.20 -5.50 -10.96
N ALA A 181 3.20 -6.40 -11.04
CA ALA A 181 2.99 -7.80 -11.39
C ALA A 181 2.08 -8.49 -10.35
N ARG A 182 1.04 -9.18 -10.84
CA ARG A 182 0.05 -9.86 -10.00
C ARG A 182 0.43 -11.31 -9.70
N ASP A 183 1.06 -11.95 -10.68
CA ASP A 183 1.43 -13.35 -10.69
C ASP A 183 2.81 -13.51 -11.37
N ARG A 184 3.35 -14.72 -11.31
CA ARG A 184 4.66 -15.06 -11.87
C ARG A 184 4.69 -14.91 -13.41
N HIS A 185 3.60 -15.25 -14.09
CA HIS A 185 3.48 -15.11 -15.54
C HIS A 185 3.58 -13.64 -15.97
N GLU A 186 2.83 -12.77 -15.30
CA GLU A 186 2.86 -11.33 -15.57
C GLU A 186 4.23 -10.72 -15.26
N LEU A 187 4.91 -11.19 -14.20
CA LEU A 187 6.28 -10.78 -13.90
C LEU A 187 7.24 -11.15 -15.04
N LEU A 188 7.20 -12.39 -15.52
CA LEU A 188 8.06 -12.85 -16.62
C LEU A 188 7.77 -12.05 -17.90
N LEU A 189 6.49 -11.83 -18.23
CA LEU A 189 6.09 -11.02 -19.38
C LEU A 189 6.65 -9.59 -19.29
N ARG A 190 6.59 -8.97 -18.10
CA ARG A 190 7.16 -7.63 -17.86
C ARG A 190 8.69 -7.62 -17.98
N LEU A 191 9.37 -8.63 -17.46
CA LEU A 191 10.83 -8.75 -17.56
C LEU A 191 11.30 -8.94 -19.00
N HIS A 192 10.64 -9.81 -19.77
CA HIS A 192 10.94 -9.98 -21.19
C HIS A 192 10.67 -8.71 -22.00
N ALA A 193 9.54 -8.03 -21.76
CA ALA A 193 9.26 -6.74 -22.38
C ALA A 193 10.34 -5.69 -22.05
N ALA A 194 10.81 -5.68 -20.79
CA ALA A 194 11.86 -4.79 -20.35
C ALA A 194 13.20 -5.09 -21.04
N GLN A 195 13.59 -6.36 -21.15
CA GLN A 195 14.78 -6.79 -21.88
C GLN A 195 14.70 -6.34 -23.35
N THR A 196 13.60 -6.61 -24.04
CA THR A 196 13.42 -6.20 -25.44
C THR A 196 13.51 -4.68 -25.60
N GLY A 197 12.83 -3.91 -24.74
CA GLY A 197 12.84 -2.45 -24.83
C GLY A 197 14.22 -1.83 -24.55
N LEU A 198 15.01 -2.43 -23.67
CA LEU A 198 16.41 -2.01 -23.43
C LEU A 198 17.31 -2.39 -24.61
N ARG A 199 17.13 -3.58 -25.19
CA ARG A 199 17.89 -4.01 -26.37
C ARG A 199 17.63 -3.13 -27.59
N ASP A 200 16.39 -2.65 -27.77
CA ASP A 200 16.05 -1.67 -28.80
C ASP A 200 16.92 -0.38 -28.70
N GLU A 201 17.48 -0.09 -27.53
CA GLU A 201 18.37 1.06 -27.27
C GLU A 201 19.85 0.66 -27.15
N GLY A 202 20.22 -0.55 -27.56
CA GLY A 202 21.60 -1.04 -27.51
C GLY A 202 22.08 -1.44 -26.11
N LEU A 203 21.16 -1.77 -25.20
CA LEU A 203 21.48 -2.20 -23.84
C LEU A 203 21.01 -3.65 -23.61
N ASP A 204 21.93 -4.54 -23.25
CA ASP A 204 21.60 -5.90 -22.83
C ASP A 204 21.38 -5.97 -21.33
N LEU A 205 20.13 -6.27 -20.94
CA LEU A 205 19.76 -6.62 -19.57
C LEU A 205 19.89 -8.14 -19.41
N THR A 206 21.04 -8.56 -18.90
CA THR A 206 21.29 -9.95 -18.53
C THR A 206 20.56 -10.25 -17.22
N LEU A 207 19.64 -11.20 -17.26
CA LEU A 207 18.99 -11.77 -16.10
C LEU A 207 19.44 -13.24 -15.98
N PRO A 208 19.69 -13.78 -14.77
CA PRO A 208 19.83 -15.23 -14.56
C PRO A 208 18.66 -15.96 -15.19
N ALA A 209 18.82 -17.23 -15.56
CA ALA A 209 17.78 -18.02 -16.23
C ALA A 209 16.44 -17.96 -15.46
N LEU A 210 15.60 -16.98 -15.83
CA LEU A 210 14.48 -16.50 -15.01
C LEU A 210 13.47 -17.61 -14.75
N GLU A 211 13.31 -18.50 -15.73
CA GLU A 211 12.41 -19.63 -15.69
C GLU A 211 12.82 -20.66 -14.62
N HIS A 212 14.11 -20.76 -14.32
CA HIS A 212 14.71 -21.78 -13.47
C HIS A 212 15.17 -21.26 -12.09
N ASP A 213 15.39 -19.94 -11.95
CA ASP A 213 15.79 -19.31 -10.68
C ASP A 213 14.58 -18.78 -9.90
N THR A 214 13.94 -19.67 -9.15
CA THR A 214 12.79 -19.34 -8.29
C THR A 214 13.11 -18.29 -7.23
N ARG A 215 14.34 -18.30 -6.68
CA ARG A 215 14.75 -17.36 -5.63
C ARG A 215 14.83 -15.92 -6.15
N LEU A 216 15.29 -15.74 -7.38
CA LEU A 216 15.31 -14.41 -8.00
C LEU A 216 13.90 -13.91 -8.31
N LEU A 217 13.03 -14.76 -8.83
CA LEU A 217 11.66 -14.38 -9.11
C LEU A 217 10.92 -13.98 -7.83
N ASP A 218 11.00 -14.79 -6.77
CA ASP A 218 10.40 -14.48 -5.47
C ASP A 218 10.85 -13.11 -4.92
N ARG A 219 12.06 -12.67 -5.26
CA ARG A 219 12.63 -11.36 -4.89
C ARG A 219 12.17 -10.22 -5.79
N LEU A 220 12.01 -10.43 -7.10
CA LEU A 220 11.56 -9.40 -8.04
C LEU A 220 10.03 -9.20 -8.00
N GLY A 221 9.26 -10.24 -7.69
CA GLY A 221 7.80 -10.17 -7.53
C GLY A 221 7.09 -11.51 -7.76
N PRO A 222 5.74 -11.55 -7.74
CA PRO A 222 4.82 -10.48 -7.42
C PRO A 222 4.81 -10.13 -5.92
N ARG A 223 5.09 -8.86 -5.58
CA ARG A 223 5.24 -8.44 -4.17
C ARG A 223 3.92 -8.13 -3.49
N PHE A 224 2.97 -7.60 -4.24
CA PHE A 224 1.65 -7.20 -3.75
C PHE A 224 0.56 -8.08 -4.36
N THR A 225 0.61 -9.37 -4.08
CA THR A 225 -0.50 -10.28 -4.41
C THR A 225 -1.75 -9.90 -3.63
N THR A 226 -2.90 -10.45 -4.03
CA THR A 226 -4.16 -10.28 -3.29
C THR A 226 -4.03 -10.70 -1.82
N ASP A 227 -3.28 -11.78 -1.56
CA ASP A 227 -3.00 -12.25 -0.18
C ASP A 227 -2.12 -11.26 0.58
N THR A 228 -0.99 -10.80 0.00
CA THR A 228 -0.13 -9.82 0.66
C THR A 228 -0.89 -8.54 1.00
N VAL A 229 -1.71 -8.03 0.09
CA VAL A 229 -2.53 -6.84 0.32
C VAL A 229 -3.57 -7.09 1.40
N ALA A 230 -4.25 -8.24 1.40
CA ALA A 230 -5.21 -8.60 2.43
C ALA A 230 -4.55 -8.69 3.82
N ARG A 231 -3.33 -9.22 3.90
CA ARG A 231 -2.52 -9.29 5.13
C ARG A 231 -2.08 -7.91 5.61
N LEU A 232 -1.55 -7.06 4.73
CA LEU A 232 -1.18 -5.68 5.08
C LEU A 232 -2.37 -4.87 5.59
N ARG A 233 -3.55 -5.09 5.00
CA ARG A 233 -4.80 -4.43 5.45
C ARG A 233 -5.19 -4.79 6.88
N ARG A 234 -4.73 -5.91 7.45
CA ARG A 234 -4.99 -6.29 8.85
C ARG A 234 -4.42 -5.29 9.85
N LEU A 235 -3.35 -4.59 9.48
CA LEU A 235 -2.66 -3.63 10.33
C LEU A 235 -3.51 -2.38 10.57
N ALA A 236 -3.66 -2.00 11.83
CA ALA A 236 -4.43 -0.82 12.22
C ALA A 236 -3.55 0.42 12.47
N CYS A 237 -2.30 0.25 12.91
CA CYS A 237 -1.38 1.37 13.09
C CYS A 237 -0.92 1.90 11.71
N PRO A 238 -1.21 3.18 11.37
CA PRO A 238 -0.84 3.75 10.07
C PRO A 238 0.67 3.74 9.81
N LEU A 239 1.46 4.06 10.84
CA LEU A 239 2.93 4.02 10.78
C LEU A 239 3.44 2.62 10.45
N ALA A 240 2.96 1.60 11.16
CA ALA A 240 3.38 0.21 10.94
C ALA A 240 2.99 -0.27 9.53
N ALA A 241 1.75 0.02 9.11
CA ALA A 241 1.24 -0.38 7.81
C ALA A 241 2.00 0.30 6.67
N GLY A 242 2.27 1.60 6.78
CA GLY A 242 3.04 2.34 5.79
C GLY A 242 4.52 1.91 5.75
N ALA A 243 5.15 1.71 6.90
CA ALA A 243 6.54 1.27 7.00
C ALA A 243 6.75 -0.11 6.35
N LEU A 244 5.92 -1.09 6.71
CA LEU A 244 6.00 -2.43 6.13
C LEU A 244 5.68 -2.42 4.64
N THR A 245 4.70 -1.61 4.21
CA THR A 245 4.38 -1.46 2.79
C THR A 245 5.55 -0.87 2.00
N LEU A 246 6.26 0.13 2.53
CA LEU A 246 7.46 0.65 1.86
C LEU A 246 8.59 -0.37 1.85
N ALA A 247 8.84 -1.06 2.97
CA ALA A 247 9.83 -2.12 3.02
C ALA A 247 9.59 -3.20 1.95
N VAL A 248 8.34 -3.64 1.76
CA VAL A 248 7.97 -4.59 0.70
C VAL A 248 8.08 -3.97 -0.71
N ALA A 249 7.75 -2.69 -0.86
CA ALA A 249 7.76 -2.03 -2.17
C ALA A 249 9.17 -1.71 -2.67
N THR A 250 10.11 -1.42 -1.77
CA THR A 250 11.42 -0.88 -2.12
C THR A 250 12.60 -1.78 -1.76
N ASP A 251 12.40 -2.76 -0.86
CA ASP A 251 13.47 -3.55 -0.22
C ASP A 251 14.50 -2.71 0.57
N ASN A 252 14.20 -1.45 0.86
CA ASN A 252 15.12 -0.59 1.60
C ASN A 252 15.16 -1.01 3.07
N ASN A 253 16.36 -0.99 3.65
CA ASN A 253 16.52 -1.28 5.07
C ASN A 253 15.87 -0.19 5.94
N ALA A 254 15.62 -0.49 7.21
CA ALA A 254 14.96 0.45 8.09
C ALA A 254 15.73 1.77 8.30
N PRO A 255 17.07 1.80 8.40
CA PRO A 255 17.77 3.08 8.48
C PRO A 255 17.55 3.98 7.28
N TRP A 256 17.55 3.46 6.05
CA TRP A 256 17.20 4.23 4.85
C TRP A 256 15.76 4.71 4.87
N LEU A 257 14.81 3.85 5.26
CA LEU A 257 13.41 4.25 5.38
C LEU A 257 13.21 5.34 6.44
N ALA A 258 13.93 5.29 7.56
CA ALA A 258 13.84 6.28 8.65
C ALA A 258 14.27 7.69 8.21
N TRP A 259 15.11 7.79 7.18
CA TRP A 259 15.56 9.06 6.61
C TRP A 259 14.59 9.65 5.59
N LEU A 260 13.56 8.89 5.17
CA LEU A 260 12.54 9.41 4.26
C LEU A 260 11.80 10.56 4.92
N THR A 261 11.65 11.64 4.17
CA THR A 261 10.91 12.84 4.57
C THR A 261 9.53 12.85 3.92
N HIS A 262 8.55 13.50 4.55
CA HIS A 262 7.19 13.53 4.02
C HIS A 262 7.11 14.23 2.65
N ASN A 263 7.96 15.24 2.39
CA ASN A 263 8.06 15.95 1.11
C ASN A 263 8.67 15.12 -0.03
N TRP A 264 9.23 13.94 0.28
CA TRP A 264 9.70 12.99 -0.72
C TRP A 264 8.61 12.01 -1.14
N THR A 265 7.43 12.06 -0.51
CA THR A 265 6.30 11.21 -0.85
C THR A 265 5.22 12.04 -1.53
N ASP A 266 4.63 11.51 -2.60
CA ASP A 266 3.45 12.12 -3.22
C ASP A 266 2.27 12.14 -2.22
N PRO A 267 1.45 13.21 -2.15
CA PRO A 267 0.31 13.30 -1.22
C PRO A 267 -0.70 12.16 -1.32
N HIS A 268 -0.77 11.48 -2.47
CA HIS A 268 -1.65 10.33 -2.68
C HIS A 268 -1.00 8.97 -2.41
N GLY A 269 0.25 8.97 -1.94
CA GLY A 269 1.04 7.77 -1.64
C GLY A 269 1.38 6.95 -2.88
N ARG A 270 1.45 7.58 -4.07
CA ARG A 270 1.72 6.86 -5.34
C ARG A 270 3.20 6.58 -5.56
N HIS A 271 4.05 7.46 -5.04
CA HIS A 271 5.48 7.44 -5.27
C HIS A 271 6.24 7.89 -4.03
N VAL A 272 7.42 7.33 -3.85
CA VAL A 272 8.41 7.76 -2.85
C VAL A 272 9.69 8.10 -3.59
N ARG A 273 10.22 9.30 -3.36
CA ARG A 273 11.54 9.69 -3.83
C ARG A 273 12.58 9.08 -2.89
N ALA A 274 13.49 8.32 -3.47
CA ALA A 274 14.72 7.87 -2.86
C ALA A 274 15.90 8.63 -3.48
N TYR A 275 17.09 8.48 -2.92
CA TYR A 275 18.29 9.17 -3.42
C TYR A 275 18.60 8.82 -4.89
N THR A 276 18.23 7.63 -5.33
CA THR A 276 18.60 7.06 -6.63
C THR A 276 17.46 7.00 -7.64
N GLY A 277 16.28 7.49 -7.26
CA GLY A 277 15.16 7.64 -8.17
C GLY A 277 13.82 7.73 -7.47
N THR A 278 12.76 7.61 -8.25
CA THR A 278 11.38 7.61 -7.75
C THR A 278 10.83 6.19 -7.81
N LEU A 279 10.48 5.64 -6.65
CA LEU A 279 9.94 4.29 -6.49
C LEU A 279 8.42 4.34 -6.46
N ARG A 280 7.77 3.39 -7.13
CA ARG A 280 6.31 3.33 -7.24
C ARG A 280 5.69 2.48 -6.14
N VAL A 281 4.55 2.93 -5.63
CA VAL A 281 3.66 2.14 -4.77
C VAL A 281 2.44 1.71 -5.60
N PRO A 282 2.19 0.39 -5.71
CA PRO A 282 1.12 -0.11 -6.57
C PRO A 282 -0.25 0.28 -6.01
N PRO A 283 -1.27 0.50 -6.86
CA PRO A 283 -2.58 1.02 -6.46
C PRO A 283 -3.21 0.34 -5.24
N GLN A 284 -3.12 -0.99 -5.19
CA GLN A 284 -3.64 -1.85 -4.12
C GLN A 284 -2.96 -1.66 -2.76
N ALA A 285 -1.73 -1.12 -2.74
CA ALA A 285 -0.98 -0.87 -1.52
C ALA A 285 -1.03 0.60 -1.04
N ARG A 286 -1.59 1.50 -1.86
CA ARG A 286 -1.68 2.94 -1.56
C ARG A 286 -2.48 3.27 -0.31
N PRO A 287 -3.55 2.54 0.07
CA PRO A 287 -4.27 2.85 1.30
C PRO A 287 -3.36 2.88 2.53
N MET A 288 -2.41 1.95 2.66
CA MET A 288 -1.46 1.93 3.78
C MET A 288 -0.55 3.17 3.80
N GLN A 289 -0.08 3.62 2.63
CA GLN A 289 0.73 4.84 2.52
C GLN A 289 -0.08 6.10 2.81
N ARG A 290 -1.31 6.19 2.30
CA ARG A 290 -2.20 7.32 2.58
C ARG A 290 -2.54 7.40 4.07
N ALA A 291 -2.78 6.27 4.72
CA ALA A 291 -3.04 6.25 6.16
C ALA A 291 -1.85 6.83 6.93
N LEU A 292 -0.61 6.45 6.59
CA LEU A 292 0.61 7.01 7.17
C LEU A 292 0.72 8.53 6.95
N LEU A 293 0.52 9.00 5.72
CA LEU A 293 0.60 10.43 5.39
C LEU A 293 -0.48 11.24 6.11
N LEU A 294 -1.70 10.72 6.19
CA LEU A 294 -2.81 11.35 6.91
C LEU A 294 -2.56 11.39 8.43
N ASP A 295 -2.02 10.31 9.02
CA ASP A 295 -1.63 10.30 10.43
C ASP A 295 -0.52 11.32 10.70
N HIS A 296 0.50 11.36 9.83
CA HIS A 296 1.60 12.32 9.93
C HIS A 296 1.10 13.77 9.84
N ALA A 297 0.24 14.08 8.86
CA ALA A 297 -0.34 15.41 8.68
C ALA A 297 -1.30 15.83 9.79
N SER A 298 -1.84 14.87 10.57
CA SER A 298 -2.73 15.16 11.71
C SER A 298 -1.99 15.59 12.97
N ARG A 299 -0.65 15.51 12.98
CA ARG A 299 0.17 15.84 14.15
C ARG A 299 0.34 17.35 14.29
N ARG A 300 0.51 17.78 15.54
CA ARG A 300 0.94 19.14 15.86
C ARG A 300 2.44 19.24 15.57
N ASP A 301 2.82 20.14 14.67
CA ASP A 301 4.20 20.42 14.26
C ASP A 301 5.00 19.14 13.89
N PRO A 302 4.62 18.44 12.81
CA PRO A 302 5.29 17.21 12.43
C PRO A 302 6.73 17.47 11.98
N PRO A 303 7.71 16.64 12.41
CA PRO A 303 9.08 16.75 11.91
C PRO A 303 9.15 16.40 10.41
N PRO A 304 10.24 16.76 9.71
CA PRO A 304 10.38 16.46 8.29
C PRO A 304 10.36 14.96 7.99
N ASN A 305 10.87 14.12 8.90
CA ASN A 305 10.88 12.66 8.78
C ASN A 305 9.47 12.09 8.71
N LEU A 306 9.23 11.19 7.76
CA LEU A 306 7.94 10.54 7.56
C LEU A 306 7.58 9.61 8.73
N PHE A 307 8.56 8.87 9.24
CA PHE A 307 8.36 7.90 10.32
C PHE A 307 8.65 8.51 11.69
N VAL A 308 7.56 8.79 12.41
CA VAL A 308 7.60 9.54 13.68
C VAL A 308 6.93 8.75 14.79
N GLY A 309 7.62 8.61 15.91
CA GLY A 309 7.12 7.95 17.13
C GLY A 309 5.92 8.67 17.75
N ARG A 310 5.34 8.09 18.80
CA ARG A 310 4.21 8.71 19.53
C ARG A 310 4.61 10.01 20.25
N ASP A 311 5.87 10.12 20.62
CA ASP A 311 6.56 11.29 21.19
C ASP A 311 6.83 12.41 20.18
N ASN A 312 6.34 12.28 18.95
CA ASN A 312 6.64 13.17 17.82
C ASN A 312 8.13 13.23 17.44
N ALA A 313 8.96 12.30 17.93
CA ALA A 313 10.36 12.21 17.57
C ALA A 313 10.56 11.33 16.32
N ALA A 314 11.53 11.68 15.48
CA ALA A 314 11.91 10.86 14.33
C ALA A 314 12.34 9.46 14.80
N MET A 315 11.87 8.41 14.13
CA MET A 315 12.26 7.06 14.46
C MET A 315 13.71 6.80 14.07
N THR A 316 14.48 6.18 14.97
CA THR A 316 15.78 5.63 14.59
C THR A 316 15.60 4.39 13.71
N GLY A 317 16.60 4.07 12.89
CA GLY A 317 16.58 2.85 12.07
C GLY A 317 16.31 1.58 12.88
N ARG A 318 16.87 1.46 14.09
CA ARG A 318 16.61 0.34 15.01
C ARG A 318 15.15 0.28 15.48
N ARG A 319 14.58 1.42 15.89
CA ARG A 319 13.16 1.48 16.31
C ARG A 319 12.23 1.16 15.15
N LEU A 320 12.55 1.65 13.95
CA LEU A 320 11.77 1.38 12.74
C LEU A 320 11.87 -0.09 12.32
N ALA A 321 13.06 -0.71 12.39
CA ALA A 321 13.27 -2.13 12.12
C ALA A 321 12.40 -3.01 13.03
N HIS A 322 12.45 -2.73 14.34
CA HIS A 322 11.60 -3.43 15.31
C HIS A 322 10.12 -3.27 14.96
N ARG A 323 9.68 -2.05 14.61
CA ARG A 323 8.27 -1.80 14.26
C ARG A 323 7.85 -2.52 12.97
N ILE A 324 8.71 -2.58 11.96
CA ILE A 324 8.47 -3.34 10.72
C ILE A 324 8.38 -4.84 11.02
N GLY A 325 9.27 -5.37 11.88
CA GLY A 325 9.24 -6.77 12.31
C GLY A 325 7.93 -7.13 13.00
N THR A 326 7.50 -6.36 14.00
CA THR A 326 6.21 -6.57 14.67
C THR A 326 5.03 -6.45 13.71
N ALA A 327 5.08 -5.49 12.78
CA ALA A 327 4.05 -5.34 11.76
C ALA A 327 3.97 -6.57 10.83
N ALA A 328 5.12 -7.13 10.45
CA ALA A 328 5.17 -8.34 9.64
C ALA A 328 4.55 -9.52 10.39
N ASP A 329 4.88 -9.69 11.67
CA ASP A 329 4.31 -10.76 12.51
C ASP A 329 2.78 -10.62 12.63
N LEU A 330 2.27 -9.42 12.93
CA LEU A 330 0.83 -9.14 13.04
C LEU A 330 0.08 -9.32 11.71
N ALA A 331 0.74 -9.01 10.59
CA ALA A 331 0.19 -9.25 9.26
C ALA A 331 0.29 -10.73 8.84
N GLY A 332 1.12 -11.53 9.51
CA GLY A 332 1.51 -12.87 9.09
C GLY A 332 2.34 -12.85 7.81
N LEU A 333 3.15 -11.82 7.59
CA LEU A 333 4.07 -11.72 6.46
C LEU A 333 5.48 -12.15 6.86
N PRO A 334 6.29 -12.68 5.92
CA PRO A 334 7.69 -12.90 6.19
C PRO A 334 8.36 -11.58 6.56
N ARG A 335 9.25 -11.61 7.56
CA ARG A 335 10.03 -10.44 7.94
C ARG A 335 10.97 -10.08 6.78
N SER A 336 10.80 -8.86 6.24
CA SER A 336 11.72 -8.31 5.25
C SER A 336 13.07 -7.98 5.86
N GLU A 337 14.10 -7.77 5.04
CA GLU A 337 15.41 -7.27 5.47
C GLU A 337 15.33 -6.01 6.35
N ALA A 338 14.36 -5.13 6.06
CA ALA A 338 14.12 -3.93 6.85
C ALA A 338 13.80 -4.21 8.34
N ALA A 339 13.38 -5.43 8.70
CA ALA A 339 13.13 -5.83 10.08
C ALA A 339 14.40 -6.14 10.87
N HIS A 340 15.57 -6.22 10.21
CA HIS A 340 16.85 -6.54 10.86
C HIS A 340 17.62 -5.27 11.25
N PRO A 341 17.88 -5.03 12.55
CA PRO A 341 18.43 -3.77 13.06
C PRO A 341 19.94 -3.59 12.84
N THR A 342 20.65 -4.61 12.34
CA THR A 342 22.12 -4.63 12.19
C THR A 342 22.63 -4.14 10.84
N SER A 343 21.76 -3.83 9.88
CA SER A 343 22.14 -3.22 8.61
C SER A 343 22.49 -1.75 8.85
N LEU A 344 23.74 -1.44 9.18
CA LEU A 344 24.22 -0.06 9.34
C LEU A 344 24.08 0.72 8.03
N CYS A 345 23.86 2.04 8.13
CA CYS A 345 23.66 2.96 6.99
C CYS A 345 24.78 2.98 5.93
N TYR A 346 25.92 2.34 6.20
CA TYR A 346 27.14 2.47 5.41
C TYR A 346 27.66 1.17 4.80
N THR A 347 27.21 0.00 5.27
CA THR A 347 27.40 -1.21 4.49
C THR A 347 26.27 -1.24 3.47
N ALA A 348 26.56 -0.73 2.28
CA ALA A 348 25.76 -0.92 1.07
C ALA A 348 25.68 -2.41 0.65
N GLU A 349 25.68 -3.32 1.62
CA GLU A 349 25.65 -4.76 1.44
C GLU A 349 24.23 -5.32 1.45
N THR A 350 23.20 -4.52 1.71
CA THR A 350 21.83 -5.05 1.74
C THR A 350 21.24 -5.25 0.35
N PHE A 351 20.81 -6.49 0.11
CA PHE A 351 20.09 -7.04 -1.06
C PHE A 351 20.87 -7.14 -2.38
N ALA A 352 21.75 -6.18 -2.69
CA ALA A 352 22.56 -6.21 -3.91
C ALA A 352 23.63 -7.31 -3.88
N THR A 353 24.24 -7.60 -2.72
CA THR A 353 25.41 -8.49 -2.62
C THR A 353 25.11 -9.96 -2.87
N THR A 354 23.86 -10.41 -2.70
CA THR A 354 23.51 -11.81 -2.98
C THR A 354 23.40 -12.11 -4.47
N PHE A 355 23.29 -11.06 -5.31
CA PHE A 355 23.24 -11.14 -6.77
C PHE A 355 24.15 -10.11 -7.45
N THR A 356 25.11 -9.53 -6.74
CA THR A 356 26.17 -8.71 -7.34
C THR A 356 26.83 -9.59 -8.39
N GLY A 357 26.71 -9.19 -9.65
CA GLY A 357 27.15 -9.97 -10.79
C GLY A 357 26.12 -10.91 -11.46
N ALA A 358 24.88 -11.08 -10.98
CA ALA A 358 23.88 -11.97 -11.62
C ALA A 358 22.91 -11.21 -12.55
N ILE A 359 22.42 -10.04 -12.12
CA ILE A 359 21.71 -9.09 -13.00
C ILE A 359 22.73 -8.06 -13.50
N ARG A 360 22.81 -7.87 -14.81
CA ARG A 360 23.75 -6.91 -15.41
C ARG A 360 23.06 -6.12 -16.50
N LEU A 361 23.42 -4.85 -16.63
CA LEU A 361 23.09 -4.07 -17.82
C LEU A 361 24.38 -3.64 -18.49
N ARG A 362 24.52 -3.95 -19.78
CA ARG A 362 25.73 -3.67 -20.56
C ARG A 362 25.36 -3.09 -21.92
N PRO A 363 26.17 -2.20 -22.49
CA PRO A 363 26.05 -1.86 -23.90
C PRO A 363 26.21 -3.13 -24.76
N ILE A 364 25.39 -3.25 -25.80
CA ILE A 364 25.59 -4.23 -26.87
C ILE A 364 26.71 -3.65 -27.75
N THR A 365 27.86 -4.32 -27.75
CA THR A 365 29.02 -3.98 -28.58
C THR A 365 28.83 -4.45 -30.00
#